data_AF-A0A0G1DTY8-F1
#
_entry.id   AF-A0A0G1DTY8-F1
#
_cell.length_a   1.000
_cell.length_b   1.000
_cell.length_c   1.000
_cell.angle_alpha   90.00
_cell.angle_beta   90.00
_cell.angle_gamma   90.00
#
_symmetry.space_group_name_H-M   'P 1'
#
loop_
_entity.id
_entity.type
_entity.pdbx_description
1 polymer ?
#
loop_
_entity_poly.entity_id
_entity_poly.type
_entity_poly.pdbx_seq_one_letter_code
_entity_poly.pdbx_strand_id
1 'polypeptide(L)'
;MLKKIGLVLFALLLVVGVGAVNADAALTLGATGDFIGAQIKPGVGITKTSGGVTGVEISPRVNNGFELTTGSVIGAHIDAYLKGTTGDIGGDVRGAQIELVTDDAGARTITGDVTGLRFRSAFSATGITGNFQAIKIEKPETQTNSQTYDSVLTLTSTIPLVWNDAPGTEPSTADGYIKVIVNGNARYIQLYSGAPVD
;
A
#
# COMPACT_ATOMS: atom_id res chain seq x y z
N MET A 1 56.02 30.34 -26.77
CA MET A 1 54.69 30.56 -27.38
C MET A 1 53.72 29.51 -26.85
N LEU A 2 52.85 29.90 -25.93
CA LEU A 2 51.75 29.09 -25.42
C LEU A 2 50.59 29.12 -26.43
N LYS A 3 50.12 27.98 -26.92
CA LYS A 3 48.75 27.83 -27.46
C LYS A 3 48.14 26.56 -26.90
N LYS A 4 47.22 26.75 -25.94
CA LYS A 4 46.29 25.75 -25.42
C LYS A 4 45.05 25.68 -26.34
N ILE A 5 44.26 24.60 -26.13
CA ILE A 5 42.84 24.40 -26.46
C ILE A 5 42.61 23.71 -27.83
N GLY A 6 41.91 22.58 -27.95
CA GLY A 6 41.13 21.85 -26.96
C GLY A 6 40.79 20.42 -27.45
N LEU A 7 40.85 19.48 -26.52
CA LEU A 7 40.36 18.12 -26.68
C LEU A 7 38.86 18.14 -26.43
N VAL A 8 38.04 18.07 -27.48
CA VAL A 8 36.58 17.89 -27.34
C VAL A 8 36.31 16.40 -27.28
N LEU A 9 36.07 15.90 -26.06
CA LEU A 9 35.61 14.55 -25.80
C LEU A 9 34.11 14.47 -26.19
N PHE A 10 33.81 13.97 -27.39
CA PHE A 10 32.44 13.64 -27.79
C PHE A 10 32.10 12.25 -27.22
N ALA A 11 31.43 12.22 -26.07
CA ALA A 11 30.75 11.00 -25.61
C ALA A 11 29.42 10.87 -26.37
N LEU A 12 29.44 10.16 -27.50
CA LEU A 12 28.24 9.70 -28.17
C LEU A 12 27.63 8.57 -27.33
N LEU A 13 26.66 8.90 -26.48
CA LEU A 13 25.81 7.90 -25.84
C LEU A 13 24.82 7.36 -26.88
N LEU A 14 25.25 6.32 -27.59
CA LEU A 14 24.39 5.52 -28.44
C LEU A 14 23.51 4.64 -27.54
N VAL A 15 22.35 5.13 -27.10
CA VAL A 15 21.30 4.27 -26.55
C VAL A 15 20.62 3.56 -27.70
N VAL A 16 21.19 2.43 -28.13
CA VAL A 16 20.50 1.46 -28.98
C VAL A 16 20.11 0.29 -28.08
N GLY A 17 18.81 0.22 -27.80
CA GLY A 17 18.19 -0.75 -26.90
C GLY A 17 17.61 -0.07 -25.66
N VAL A 18 16.35 0.37 -25.74
CA VAL A 18 15.62 0.88 -24.57
C VAL A 18 15.23 -0.31 -23.70
N GLY A 19 16.17 -0.79 -22.89
CA GLY A 19 15.96 -1.62 -21.73
C GLY A 19 16.31 -0.82 -20.49
N ALA A 20 15.35 -0.68 -19.57
CA ALA A 20 15.42 -0.13 -18.21
C ALA A 20 16.40 1.03 -17.95
N VAL A 21 15.86 2.24 -17.74
CA VAL A 21 16.56 3.25 -16.94
C VAL A 21 16.39 2.84 -15.47
N ASN A 22 17.35 2.12 -14.91
CA ASN A 22 17.44 1.94 -13.46
C ASN A 22 18.15 3.17 -12.88
N ALA A 23 17.39 4.04 -12.20
CA ALA A 23 17.98 5.01 -11.30
C ALA A 23 18.36 4.27 -10.01
N ASP A 24 19.64 3.90 -9.88
CA ASP A 24 20.13 3.07 -8.76
C ASP A 24 20.26 3.83 -7.42
N ALA A 25 20.17 3.05 -6.35
CA ALA A 25 20.05 3.47 -4.95
C ALA A 25 21.22 4.30 -4.41
N ALA A 26 20.90 5.33 -3.61
CA ALA A 26 21.87 6.11 -2.84
C ALA A 26 22.20 5.42 -1.50
N LEU A 27 23.49 5.23 -1.20
CA LEU A 27 23.98 4.75 0.11
C LEU A 27 24.32 5.95 0.99
N THR A 28 23.69 6.03 2.17
CA THR A 28 24.00 7.05 3.18
C THR A 28 24.68 6.39 4.39
N LEU A 29 25.79 6.98 4.86
CA LEU A 29 26.60 6.48 5.99
C LEU A 29 26.36 7.25 7.30
N GLY A 30 25.32 8.08 7.37
CA GLY A 30 25.00 8.91 8.54
C GLY A 30 24.37 8.11 9.67
N ALA A 31 24.85 8.31 10.91
CA ALA A 31 24.38 7.58 12.09
C ALA A 31 23.08 8.13 12.73
N THR A 32 22.54 9.24 12.21
CA THR A 32 21.40 9.96 12.80
C THR A 32 20.53 10.59 11.72
N GLY A 33 19.21 10.61 11.95
CA GLY A 33 18.22 11.27 11.10
C GLY A 33 17.51 10.32 10.11
N ASP A 34 16.34 10.73 9.64
CA ASP A 34 15.53 9.94 8.71
C ASP A 34 16.09 10.04 7.29
N PHE A 35 16.25 8.90 6.62
CA PHE A 35 16.58 8.84 5.21
C PHE A 35 15.30 8.66 4.38
N ILE A 36 14.87 9.73 3.71
CA ILE A 36 13.66 9.72 2.86
C ILE A 36 14.09 9.71 1.39
N GLY A 37 13.81 8.61 0.68
CA GLY A 37 14.19 8.46 -0.73
C GLY A 37 13.37 9.33 -1.71
N ALA A 38 12.09 9.55 -1.42
CA ALA A 38 11.21 10.41 -2.22
C ALA A 38 10.08 10.99 -1.36
N GLN A 39 9.70 12.25 -1.62
CA GLN A 39 8.55 12.90 -1.02
C GLN A 39 7.75 13.68 -2.07
N ILE A 40 6.46 13.40 -2.19
CA ILE A 40 5.57 13.99 -3.19
C ILE A 40 4.41 14.66 -2.45
N LYS A 41 4.30 16.00 -2.56
CA LYS A 41 3.31 16.83 -1.82
C LYS A 41 2.68 17.90 -2.73
N PRO A 42 1.94 17.52 -3.79
CA PRO A 42 1.27 18.52 -4.61
C PRO A 42 0.17 19.24 -3.82
N GLY A 43 0.18 20.56 -3.88
CA GLY A 43 -0.83 21.42 -3.28
C GLY A 43 -1.36 22.43 -4.31
N VAL A 44 -2.62 22.83 -4.15
CA VAL A 44 -3.25 23.86 -4.99
C VAL A 44 -3.87 24.93 -4.11
N GLY A 45 -3.82 26.18 -4.58
CA GLY A 45 -4.44 27.32 -3.91
C GLY A 45 -5.97 27.29 -3.95
N ILE A 46 -6.58 28.16 -3.14
CA ILE A 46 -8.01 28.18 -2.76
C ILE A 46 -8.99 28.31 -3.96
N THR A 47 -8.53 28.73 -5.14
CA THR A 47 -9.39 29.01 -6.30
C THR A 47 -9.33 27.93 -7.38
N LYS A 48 -9.28 26.65 -7.00
CA LYS A 48 -9.45 25.56 -7.98
C LYS A 48 -10.93 25.26 -8.16
N THR A 49 -11.53 25.77 -9.24
CA THR A 49 -12.96 25.62 -9.54
C THR A 49 -13.27 24.38 -10.40
N SER A 50 -12.25 23.67 -10.89
CA SER A 50 -12.40 22.42 -11.65
C SER A 50 -11.13 21.54 -11.61
N GLY A 51 -11.28 20.23 -11.84
CA GLY A 51 -10.20 19.24 -11.86
C GLY A 51 -9.78 18.69 -10.47
N GLY A 52 -8.92 17.67 -10.44
CA GLY A 52 -8.44 16.99 -9.21
C GLY A 52 -6.97 17.25 -8.88
N VAL A 53 -6.53 16.90 -7.66
CA VAL A 53 -5.11 16.88 -7.28
C VAL A 53 -4.68 15.42 -7.14
N THR A 54 -3.71 15.00 -7.94
CA THR A 54 -3.17 13.63 -7.91
C THR A 54 -1.75 13.68 -7.38
N GLY A 55 -1.50 12.96 -6.28
CA GLY A 55 -0.16 12.79 -5.71
C GLY A 55 0.72 11.91 -6.60
N VAL A 56 0.29 10.66 -6.72
CA VAL A 56 0.95 9.62 -7.50
C VAL A 56 -0.13 8.84 -8.21
N GLU A 57 0.05 8.58 -9.51
CA GLU A 57 -0.81 7.69 -10.29
C GLU A 57 0.06 6.60 -10.92
N ILE A 58 -0.31 5.34 -10.69
CA ILE A 58 0.40 4.19 -11.23
C ILE A 58 -0.60 3.34 -12.01
N SER A 59 -0.48 3.39 -13.33
CA SER A 59 -1.45 2.81 -14.27
C SER A 59 -0.73 2.01 -15.35
N PRO A 60 -0.16 0.83 -15.03
CA PRO A 60 0.42 -0.03 -16.05
C PRO A 60 -0.67 -0.48 -17.03
N ARG A 61 -0.34 -0.50 -18.31
CA ARG A 61 -1.26 -0.90 -19.39
C ARG A 61 -0.55 -1.84 -20.35
N VAL A 62 -1.27 -2.86 -20.78
CA VAL A 62 -0.88 -3.70 -21.91
C VAL A 62 -1.75 -3.35 -23.11
N ASN A 63 -1.16 -3.27 -24.29
CA ASN A 63 -1.88 -2.94 -25.52
C ASN A 63 -2.57 -4.19 -26.10
N ASN A 64 -3.49 -3.99 -27.04
CA ASN A 64 -4.12 -5.07 -27.77
C ASN A 64 -3.08 -5.94 -28.51
N GLY A 65 -3.27 -7.26 -28.52
CA GLY A 65 -2.35 -8.22 -29.13
C GLY A 65 -1.12 -8.57 -28.28
N PHE A 66 -1.06 -8.13 -27.02
CA PHE A 66 0.01 -8.48 -26.10
C PHE A 66 -0.26 -9.83 -25.40
N GLU A 67 0.73 -10.71 -25.37
CA GLU A 67 0.66 -12.02 -24.72
C GLU A 67 1.76 -12.16 -23.67
N LEU A 68 1.37 -12.38 -22.40
CA LEU A 68 2.28 -12.77 -21.32
C LEU A 68 2.12 -14.25 -21.07
N THR A 69 3.01 -15.06 -21.65
CA THR A 69 2.98 -16.52 -21.46
C THR A 69 3.48 -16.95 -20.08
N THR A 70 4.31 -16.13 -19.41
CA THR A 70 4.91 -16.44 -18.09
C THR A 70 5.13 -15.20 -17.18
N GLY A 71 4.40 -14.10 -17.39
CA GLY A 71 4.68 -12.82 -16.70
C GLY A 71 3.50 -12.20 -15.95
N SER A 72 3.76 -11.08 -15.26
CA SER A 72 2.79 -10.32 -14.46
C SER A 72 2.74 -8.86 -14.88
N VAL A 73 1.56 -8.24 -14.80
CA VAL A 73 1.39 -6.78 -14.89
C VAL A 73 1.21 -6.26 -13.47
N ILE A 74 2.21 -5.55 -12.96
CA ILE A 74 2.24 -5.06 -11.57
C ILE A 74 2.11 -3.53 -11.60
N GLY A 75 1.14 -3.00 -10.86
CA GLY A 75 0.97 -1.55 -10.65
C GLY A 75 2.04 -1.04 -9.72
N ALA A 76 1.85 -1.25 -8.42
CA ALA A 76 2.84 -0.96 -7.41
C ALA A 76 3.29 -2.26 -6.75
N HIS A 77 4.60 -2.43 -6.59
CA HIS A 77 5.22 -3.42 -5.72
C HIS A 77 5.84 -2.63 -4.57
N ILE A 78 5.43 -2.93 -3.33
CA ILE A 78 5.77 -2.14 -2.15
C ILE A 78 6.19 -3.10 -1.05
N ASP A 79 7.49 -3.13 -0.79
CA ASP A 79 8.11 -4.16 0.06
C ASP A 79 9.18 -3.53 0.93
N ALA A 80 9.23 -3.99 2.19
CA ALA A 80 10.38 -3.77 3.05
C ALA A 80 11.29 -4.99 2.94
N TYR A 81 12.46 -4.85 2.32
CA TYR A 81 13.46 -5.91 2.24
C TYR A 81 14.59 -5.69 3.24
N LEU A 82 14.52 -6.41 4.35
CA LEU A 82 15.57 -6.38 5.39
C LEU A 82 16.75 -7.26 4.97
N LYS A 83 17.97 -6.72 5.09
CA LYS A 83 19.23 -7.44 4.83
C LYS A 83 20.12 -7.35 6.07
N GLY A 84 20.87 -8.42 6.34
CA GLY A 84 21.83 -8.47 7.44
C GLY A 84 21.66 -9.73 8.29
N THR A 85 22.71 -10.09 9.03
CA THR A 85 22.72 -11.26 9.93
C THR A 85 22.82 -10.87 11.41
N THR A 86 22.93 -9.56 11.71
CA THR A 86 23.09 -8.99 13.06
C THR A 86 22.41 -7.61 13.14
N GLY A 87 22.01 -7.19 14.35
CA GLY A 87 21.38 -5.89 14.62
C GLY A 87 19.86 -5.99 14.77
N ASP A 88 19.35 -5.61 15.93
CA ASP A 88 17.91 -5.62 16.21
C ASP A 88 17.25 -4.35 15.69
N ILE A 89 16.02 -4.48 15.17
CA ILE A 89 15.18 -3.34 14.82
C ILE A 89 14.38 -2.97 16.06
N GLY A 90 14.73 -1.85 16.70
CA GLY A 90 14.05 -1.36 17.91
C GLY A 90 12.67 -0.70 17.68
N GLY A 91 12.11 -0.82 16.48
CA GLY A 91 10.85 -0.22 16.05
C GLY A 91 10.14 -1.05 14.98
N ASP A 92 9.10 -0.50 14.38
CA ASP A 92 8.24 -1.25 13.46
C ASP A 92 8.81 -1.36 12.04
N VAL A 93 8.56 -2.49 11.38
CA VAL A 93 8.83 -2.70 9.95
C VAL A 93 7.51 -2.72 9.20
N ARG A 94 7.34 -1.82 8.24
CA ARG A 94 6.10 -1.67 7.45
C ARG A 94 6.44 -1.64 5.96
N GLY A 95 5.80 -2.50 5.17
CA GLY A 95 5.91 -2.46 3.71
C GLY A 95 5.15 -1.26 3.14
N ALA A 96 3.85 -1.19 3.44
CA ALA A 96 2.99 -0.05 3.10
C ALA A 96 2.33 0.52 4.36
N GLN A 97 2.31 1.85 4.47
CA GLN A 97 1.54 2.58 5.48
C GLN A 97 0.68 3.61 4.74
N ILE A 98 -0.62 3.60 5.05
CA ILE A 98 -1.61 4.47 4.40
C ILE A 98 -2.33 5.24 5.49
N GLU A 99 -2.29 6.56 5.39
CA GLU A 99 -2.86 7.45 6.37
C GLU A 99 -3.75 8.49 5.68
N LEU A 100 -4.93 8.72 6.24
CA LEU A 100 -5.79 9.84 5.90
C LEU A 100 -5.82 10.80 7.08
N VAL A 101 -5.12 11.91 6.96
CA VAL A 101 -4.95 12.90 8.03
C VAL A 101 -5.42 14.26 7.55
N THR A 102 -6.17 14.95 8.39
CA THR A 102 -6.46 16.38 8.26
C THR A 102 -5.90 17.11 9.47
N ASP A 103 -5.65 18.41 9.32
CA ASP A 103 -5.36 19.28 10.47
C ASP A 103 -6.57 19.31 11.41
N ASP A 104 -6.35 19.31 12.73
CA ASP A 104 -7.41 19.22 13.74
C ASP A 104 -8.34 20.45 13.76
N ALA A 105 -7.88 21.56 13.18
CA ALA A 105 -8.61 22.81 13.08
C ALA A 105 -9.57 22.87 11.86
N GLY A 106 -9.60 21.86 11.00
CA GLY A 106 -10.31 21.90 9.71
C GLY A 106 -11.78 21.51 9.75
N ALA A 107 -12.71 22.47 9.58
CA ALA A 107 -14.16 22.21 9.47
C ALA A 107 -14.63 21.93 8.01
N ARG A 108 -13.95 21.05 7.27
CA ARG A 108 -14.29 20.81 5.85
C ARG A 108 -15.48 19.85 5.70
N THR A 109 -16.52 20.28 4.98
CA THR A 109 -17.61 19.38 4.53
C THR A 109 -17.17 18.60 3.28
N ILE A 110 -17.16 17.27 3.38
CA ILE A 110 -16.90 16.37 2.25
C ILE A 110 -18.21 15.64 1.94
N THR A 111 -18.76 15.85 0.74
CA THR A 111 -20.07 15.29 0.33
C THR A 111 -19.96 13.93 -0.37
N GLY A 112 -18.74 13.45 -0.62
CA GLY A 112 -18.45 12.11 -1.15
C GLY A 112 -17.79 11.21 -0.11
N ASP A 113 -17.44 10.00 -0.50
CA ASP A 113 -16.81 9.04 0.40
C ASP A 113 -15.37 9.45 0.75
N VAL A 114 -15.05 9.44 2.05
CA VAL A 114 -13.67 9.50 2.54
C VAL A 114 -13.20 8.06 2.74
N THR A 115 -12.30 7.59 1.87
CA THR A 115 -11.90 6.17 1.82
C THR A 115 -10.37 6.05 1.86
N GLY A 116 -9.84 5.33 2.86
CA GLY A 116 -8.39 5.09 2.98
C GLY A 116 -7.87 4.11 1.94
N LEU A 117 -8.57 2.99 1.76
CA LEU A 117 -8.28 1.98 0.75
C LEU A 117 -9.57 1.63 0.01
N ARG A 118 -9.55 1.74 -1.32
CA ARG A 118 -10.68 1.39 -2.18
C ARG A 118 -10.29 0.34 -3.20
N PHE A 119 -11.01 -0.77 -3.20
CA PHE A 119 -10.93 -1.79 -4.23
C PHE A 119 -12.12 -1.67 -5.17
N ARG A 120 -11.86 -1.53 -6.48
CA ARG A 120 -12.90 -1.53 -7.51
C ARG A 120 -12.46 -2.44 -8.64
N SER A 121 -13.34 -3.35 -9.04
CA SER A 121 -13.18 -4.14 -10.25
C SER A 121 -14.13 -3.65 -11.34
N ALA A 122 -13.62 -3.51 -12.55
CA ALA A 122 -14.37 -3.45 -13.79
C ALA A 122 -13.72 -4.39 -14.82
N PHE A 123 -13.45 -5.62 -14.38
CA PHE A 123 -12.71 -6.62 -15.15
C PHE A 123 -13.68 -7.62 -15.81
N SER A 124 -13.42 -7.96 -17.07
CA SER A 124 -14.20 -8.92 -17.85
C SER A 124 -13.25 -9.91 -18.53
N ALA A 125 -13.44 -11.21 -18.27
CA ALA A 125 -12.70 -12.29 -18.91
C ALA A 125 -13.63 -13.48 -19.18
N THR A 126 -13.38 -14.20 -20.27
CA THR A 126 -14.17 -15.39 -20.67
C THR A 126 -13.92 -16.61 -19.78
N GLY A 127 -12.81 -16.63 -19.04
CA GLY A 127 -12.49 -17.65 -18.04
C GLY A 127 -11.37 -17.20 -17.11
N ILE A 128 -11.51 -17.54 -15.83
CA ILE A 128 -10.47 -17.35 -14.80
C ILE A 128 -10.22 -18.73 -14.20
N THR A 129 -9.00 -19.25 -14.35
CA THR A 129 -8.60 -20.57 -13.84
C THR A 129 -8.14 -20.54 -12.39
N GLY A 130 -7.71 -19.37 -11.90
CA GLY A 130 -7.40 -19.10 -10.49
C GLY A 130 -8.55 -18.41 -9.75
N ASN A 131 -8.25 -17.78 -8.61
CA ASN A 131 -9.26 -17.05 -7.83
C ASN A 131 -9.38 -15.59 -8.27
N PHE A 132 -10.60 -15.06 -8.30
CA PHE A 132 -10.86 -13.62 -8.49
C PHE A 132 -11.22 -12.96 -7.16
N GLN A 133 -10.26 -12.26 -6.56
CA GLN A 133 -10.32 -11.81 -5.16
C GLN A 133 -9.97 -10.31 -5.07
N ALA A 134 -10.64 -9.59 -4.16
CA ALA A 134 -10.29 -8.20 -3.86
C ALA A 134 -9.03 -8.12 -2.98
N ILE A 135 -8.87 -9.07 -2.05
CA ILE A 135 -7.74 -9.19 -1.14
C ILE A 135 -7.38 -10.67 -1.03
N LYS A 136 -6.10 -11.00 -1.18
CA LYS A 136 -5.53 -12.32 -0.92
C LYS A 136 -4.50 -12.17 0.20
N ILE A 137 -4.58 -13.01 1.23
CA ILE A 137 -3.65 -13.04 2.36
C ILE A 137 -3.12 -14.46 2.47
N GLU A 138 -1.81 -14.62 2.48
CA GLU A 138 -1.14 -15.92 2.51
C GLU A 138 -0.38 -16.08 3.81
N LYS A 139 -0.52 -17.25 4.44
CA LYS A 139 0.24 -17.59 5.64
C LYS A 139 1.73 -17.76 5.32
N PRO A 140 2.63 -17.52 6.27
CA PRO A 140 4.06 -17.67 6.06
C PRO A 140 4.46 -19.07 5.58
N GLU A 141 5.41 -19.13 4.65
CA GLU A 141 5.99 -20.38 4.15
C GLU A 141 6.85 -21.05 5.24
N THR A 142 6.91 -22.39 5.24
CA THR A 142 7.72 -23.14 6.20
C THR A 142 9.21 -22.91 5.94
N GLN A 143 9.87 -22.14 6.81
CA GLN A 143 11.32 -21.94 6.86
C GLN A 143 11.80 -21.99 8.31
N THR A 144 13.10 -22.15 8.53
CA THR A 144 13.68 -22.12 9.88
C THR A 144 13.38 -20.77 10.52
N ASN A 145 12.74 -20.78 11.68
CA ASN A 145 12.27 -19.60 12.42
C ASN A 145 11.15 -18.79 11.72
N SER A 146 10.39 -19.38 10.78
CA SER A 146 9.17 -18.76 10.28
C SER A 146 8.17 -18.55 11.41
N GLN A 147 7.84 -17.29 11.68
CA GLN A 147 6.76 -16.91 12.58
C GLN A 147 5.44 -16.90 11.82
N THR A 148 4.32 -17.16 12.50
CA THR A 148 2.97 -16.98 11.95
C THR A 148 2.46 -15.56 12.23
N TYR A 149 1.41 -15.14 11.55
CA TYR A 149 0.69 -13.93 11.93
C TYR A 149 -0.09 -14.16 13.24
N ASP A 150 -0.06 -13.18 14.14
CA ASP A 150 -0.89 -13.18 15.35
C ASP A 150 -2.36 -12.89 15.02
N SER A 151 -2.61 -12.08 13.99
CA SER A 151 -3.96 -11.77 13.50
C SER A 151 -3.96 -11.34 12.03
N VAL A 152 -5.12 -11.43 11.38
CA VAL A 152 -5.35 -10.89 10.03
C VAL A 152 -5.63 -9.39 10.07
N LEU A 153 -6.31 -8.93 11.11
CA LEU A 153 -6.64 -7.53 11.35
C LEU A 153 -6.48 -7.22 12.85
N THR A 154 -5.76 -6.14 13.14
CA THR A 154 -5.73 -5.54 14.49
C THR A 154 -6.61 -4.29 14.48
N LEU A 155 -7.67 -4.28 15.29
CA LEU A 155 -8.61 -3.17 15.40
C LEU A 155 -8.41 -2.46 16.75
N THR A 156 -7.91 -1.22 16.73
CA THR A 156 -7.64 -0.43 17.95
C THR A 156 -8.31 0.93 17.87
N SER A 157 -9.19 1.23 18.82
CA SER A 157 -9.81 2.54 18.98
C SER A 157 -10.63 2.53 20.27
N THR A 158 -10.77 3.70 20.90
CA THR A 158 -11.72 3.93 21.99
C THR A 158 -13.03 4.54 21.48
N ILE A 159 -13.12 4.84 20.19
CA ILE A 159 -14.32 5.41 19.56
C ILE A 159 -15.32 4.28 19.31
N PRO A 160 -16.56 4.38 19.81
CA PRO A 160 -17.54 3.31 19.70
C PRO A 160 -18.09 3.16 18.26
N LEU A 161 -18.95 2.15 18.06
CA LEU A 161 -19.87 1.94 16.92
C LEU A 161 -19.32 1.25 15.66
N VAL A 162 -18.01 1.09 15.50
CA VAL A 162 -17.42 0.44 14.30
C VAL A 162 -16.99 -0.99 14.60
N TRP A 163 -16.43 -1.24 15.77
CA TRP A 163 -16.25 -2.56 16.35
C TRP A 163 -16.48 -2.48 17.85
N ASN A 164 -16.77 -3.62 18.47
CA ASN A 164 -16.93 -3.75 19.91
C ASN A 164 -16.44 -5.13 20.33
N ASP A 165 -15.68 -5.20 21.42
CA ASP A 165 -15.05 -6.40 22.00
C ASP A 165 -15.75 -6.90 23.27
N ALA A 166 -16.81 -6.23 23.73
CA ALA A 166 -17.68 -6.65 24.83
C ALA A 166 -19.05 -5.92 24.83
N PRO A 167 -19.97 -6.19 23.88
CA PRO A 167 -21.31 -5.60 23.89
C PRO A 167 -22.12 -6.27 24.99
N GLY A 168 -22.31 -5.59 26.13
CA GLY A 168 -22.79 -6.19 27.39
C GLY A 168 -24.13 -6.93 27.42
N THR A 169 -24.87 -7.09 26.32
CA THR A 169 -26.18 -7.80 26.27
C THR A 169 -26.33 -8.75 25.08
N GLU A 170 -25.25 -9.37 24.59
CA GLU A 170 -25.33 -10.41 23.56
C GLU A 170 -25.40 -11.83 24.19
N PRO A 171 -26.02 -12.82 23.51
CA PRO A 171 -26.20 -14.17 24.04
C PRO A 171 -24.86 -14.83 24.35
N SER A 172 -24.85 -15.72 25.34
CA SER A 172 -23.74 -16.22 26.17
C SER A 172 -22.45 -16.77 25.50
N THR A 173 -22.22 -16.59 24.20
CA THR A 173 -21.02 -17.01 23.44
C THR A 173 -20.54 -15.95 22.43
N ALA A 174 -21.15 -14.78 22.41
CA ALA A 174 -20.94 -13.71 21.43
C ALA A 174 -20.36 -12.47 22.14
N ASP A 175 -19.05 -12.26 22.04
CA ASP A 175 -18.36 -11.21 22.81
C ASP A 175 -17.97 -9.99 21.98
N GLY A 176 -18.24 -9.96 20.69
CA GLY A 176 -17.93 -8.75 19.91
C GLY A 176 -18.53 -8.70 18.53
N TYR A 177 -18.31 -7.58 17.84
CA TYR A 177 -18.69 -7.43 16.45
C TYR A 177 -17.75 -6.51 15.66
N ILE A 178 -17.77 -6.69 14.34
CA ILE A 178 -17.26 -5.74 13.36
C ILE A 178 -18.45 -5.25 12.52
N LYS A 179 -18.67 -3.93 12.48
CA LYS A 179 -19.70 -3.33 11.65
C LYS A 179 -19.27 -3.33 10.19
N VAL A 180 -20.18 -3.74 9.31
CA VAL A 180 -20.04 -3.64 7.86
C VAL A 180 -21.27 -2.97 7.26
N ILE A 181 -21.11 -2.29 6.13
CA ILE A 181 -22.24 -1.69 5.40
C ILE A 181 -22.57 -2.57 4.19
N VAL A 182 -23.79 -3.08 4.14
CA VAL A 182 -24.30 -3.91 3.04
C VAL A 182 -25.51 -3.21 2.45
N ASN A 183 -25.39 -2.78 1.18
CA ASN A 183 -26.45 -2.07 0.45
C ASN A 183 -26.99 -0.86 1.24
N GLY A 184 -26.09 -0.04 1.79
CA GLY A 184 -26.44 1.15 2.58
C GLY A 184 -26.91 0.88 4.01
N ASN A 185 -27.01 -0.38 4.43
CA ASN A 185 -27.48 -0.74 5.76
C ASN A 185 -26.34 -1.28 6.64
N ALA A 186 -26.37 -0.95 7.94
CA ALA A 186 -25.47 -1.56 8.91
C ALA A 186 -25.78 -3.05 9.10
N ARG A 187 -24.73 -3.87 9.07
CA ARG A 187 -24.69 -5.29 9.43
C ARG A 187 -23.48 -5.53 10.30
N TYR A 188 -23.40 -6.69 10.93
CA TYR A 188 -22.36 -7.01 11.90
C TYR A 188 -21.83 -8.42 11.66
N ILE A 189 -20.50 -8.54 11.66
CA ILE A 189 -19.80 -9.82 11.72
C ILE A 189 -19.55 -10.13 13.19
N GLN A 190 -20.01 -11.28 13.66
CA GLN A 190 -19.84 -11.74 15.03
C GLN A 190 -18.37 -12.05 15.33
N LEU A 191 -17.89 -11.67 16.51
CA LEU A 191 -16.60 -12.07 17.06
C LEU A 191 -16.81 -13.04 18.25
N TYR A 192 -15.96 -14.05 18.32
CA TYR A 192 -15.92 -15.02 19.42
C TYR A 192 -14.80 -14.63 20.40
N SER A 193 -15.01 -14.85 21.69
CA SER A 193 -13.97 -14.67 22.72
C SER A 193 -12.93 -15.79 22.76
N GLY A 194 -13.21 -16.91 22.11
CA GLY A 194 -12.32 -18.07 22.00
C GLY A 194 -12.26 -18.60 20.58
N ALA A 195 -11.19 -19.33 20.29
CA ALA A 195 -11.11 -20.09 19.05
C ALA A 195 -12.28 -21.09 18.99
N PRO A 196 -13.09 -21.07 17.92
CA PRO A 196 -14.09 -22.11 17.71
C PRO A 196 -13.39 -23.47 17.66
N VAL A 197 -13.81 -24.38 18.53
CA VAL A 197 -13.41 -25.78 18.51
C VAL A 197 -14.57 -26.53 17.87
N ASP A 198 -14.51 -26.74 16.57
CA ASP A 198 -15.40 -27.73 15.94
C ASP A 198 -15.14 -29.11 16.55
#